data_AF-A0A348AM49-F1
#
_entry.id   AF-A0A348AM49-F1
#
_cell.length_a   1.000
_cell.length_b   1.000
_cell.length_c   1.000
_cell.angle_alpha   90.00
_cell.angle_beta   90.00
_cell.angle_gamma   90.00
#
_symmetry.space_group_name_H-M   'P 1'
#
loop_
_entity.id
_entity.type
_entity.pdbx_description
1 polymer ?
#
loop_
_entity_poly.entity_id
_entity_poly.type
_entity_poly.pdbx_seq_one_letter_code
_entity_poly.pdbx_strand_id
1 'polypeptide(L)'
;MSKWRCNVCGYVYEGEKPPAECPICGVGPEEFSSVGETTVATARPIPAKRWKCTVCDYVHVGETPPDVCPLCGAGSDAFVLLSDDAQSLTAEAIAAAGLGTARSALNKVSYGLYIITSVNAGQLNGQCCNTAFQLTDQPTRLAVCLNKENLTHEYIMASAVFAISMLSTNQLDMVRHFGYQSGRNVNKFKDIEYIAGKNGCPILKNGVAYVEGTILPEKSVDVGTHTLFIGDVTAGRMIVDEDPLTYHLYRENRAK
;
A
#
# COMPACT_ATOMS: atom_id res chain seq x y z
N MET A 1 35.96 5.80 -36.08
CA MET A 1 34.63 5.41 -36.61
C MET A 1 33.62 5.64 -35.53
N SER A 2 32.58 6.44 -35.81
CA SER A 2 31.50 6.71 -34.86
C SER A 2 30.56 5.50 -34.79
N LYS A 3 30.00 5.24 -33.61
CA LYS A 3 28.97 4.22 -33.42
C LYS A 3 27.63 4.92 -33.21
N TRP A 4 26.56 4.34 -33.76
CA TRP A 4 25.20 4.85 -33.67
C TRP A 4 24.29 3.74 -33.14
N ARG A 5 23.42 4.05 -32.18
CA ARG A 5 22.46 3.10 -31.62
C ARG A 5 21.04 3.56 -31.92
N CYS A 6 20.24 2.68 -32.50
CA CYS A 6 18.81 2.89 -32.69
C CYS A 6 18.11 2.97 -31.32
N ASN A 7 17.38 4.05 -31.08
CA ASN A 7 16.66 4.31 -29.83
C ASN A 7 15.44 3.40 -29.65
N VAL A 8 14.92 2.81 -30.73
CA VAL A 8 13.73 1.96 -30.73
C VAL A 8 14.06 0.50 -30.44
N CYS A 9 15.00 -0.10 -31.18
CA CYS A 9 15.31 -1.53 -31.07
C CYS A 9 16.71 -1.85 -30.53
N GLY A 10 17.55 -0.82 -30.32
CA GLY A 10 18.90 -0.99 -29.78
C GLY A 10 19.96 -1.48 -30.77
N TYR A 11 19.64 -1.61 -32.08
CA TYR A 11 20.60 -1.98 -33.13
C TYR A 11 21.77 -0.98 -33.17
N VAL A 12 23.00 -1.47 -33.30
CA VAL A 12 24.23 -0.65 -33.36
C VAL A 12 24.81 -0.69 -34.76
N TYR A 13 25.04 0.48 -35.32
CA TYR A 13 25.65 0.71 -36.63
C TYR A 13 27.00 1.43 -36.48
N GLU A 14 28.00 1.03 -37.26
CA GLU A 14 29.31 1.70 -37.28
C GLU A 14 29.49 2.44 -38.60
N GLY A 15 29.66 3.77 -38.53
CA GLY A 15 29.78 4.64 -39.70
C GLY A 15 29.84 6.12 -39.30
N GLU A 16 30.24 6.97 -40.24
CA GLU A 16 30.34 8.42 -39.98
C GLU A 16 28.98 9.08 -39.69
N LYS A 17 27.90 8.53 -40.25
CA LYS A 17 26.51 8.98 -40.07
C LYS A 17 25.59 7.78 -39.80
N PRO A 18 24.43 7.95 -39.14
CA PRO A 18 23.48 6.85 -38.96
C PRO A 18 22.91 6.39 -40.32
N PRO A 19 22.44 5.13 -40.42
CA PRO A 19 21.87 4.62 -41.66
C PRO A 19 20.55 5.33 -41.99
N ALA A 20 20.17 5.36 -43.28
CA ALA A 20 18.93 5.98 -43.73
C ALA A 20 17.67 5.27 -43.19
N GLU A 21 17.76 3.98 -42.89
CA GLU A 21 16.72 3.24 -42.17
C GLU A 21 17.37 2.18 -41.28
N CYS A 22 16.77 1.92 -40.12
CA CYS A 22 17.19 0.85 -39.23
C CYS A 22 16.86 -0.52 -39.87
N PRO A 23 17.84 -1.41 -40.07
CA PRO A 23 17.59 -2.71 -40.72
C PRO A 23 16.74 -3.67 -39.88
N ILE A 24 16.49 -3.35 -38.60
CA ILE A 24 15.70 -4.17 -37.69
C ILE A 24 14.25 -3.66 -37.54
N CYS A 25 14.04 -2.36 -37.47
CA CYS A 25 12.71 -1.78 -37.18
C CYS A 25 12.23 -0.73 -38.19
N GLY A 26 13.03 -0.38 -39.20
CA GLY A 26 12.62 0.50 -40.31
C GLY A 26 12.53 1.99 -39.99
N VAL A 27 12.89 2.43 -38.78
CA VAL A 27 12.90 3.86 -38.43
C VAL A 27 14.03 4.61 -39.12
N GLY A 28 13.82 5.89 -39.41
CA GLY A 28 14.79 6.75 -40.09
C GLY A 28 16.00 7.12 -39.21
N PRO A 29 16.98 7.87 -39.77
CA PRO A 29 18.21 8.25 -39.10
C PRO A 29 17.98 9.14 -37.86
N GLU A 30 16.84 9.82 -37.77
CA GLU A 30 16.43 10.65 -36.62
C GLU A 30 16.30 9.85 -35.32
N GLU A 31 16.07 8.54 -35.42
CA GLU A 31 15.94 7.63 -34.27
C GLU A 31 17.26 6.96 -33.87
N PHE A 32 18.41 7.47 -34.34
CA PHE A 32 19.74 6.99 -33.95
C PHE A 32 20.49 8.01 -33.09
N SER A 33 21.04 7.56 -31.97
CA SER A 33 21.92 8.35 -31.09
C SER A 33 23.38 7.94 -31.25
N SER A 34 24.31 8.90 -31.21
CA SER A 34 25.74 8.59 -31.21
C SER A 34 26.13 7.90 -29.89
N VAL A 35 26.82 6.77 -30.02
CA VAL A 35 27.38 6.02 -28.90
C VAL A 35 28.82 6.49 -28.75
N GLY A 36 29.05 7.56 -27.99
CA GLY A 36 30.40 8.08 -27.78
C GLY A 36 30.54 9.48 -27.22
N GLU A 37 29.48 10.28 -27.13
CA GLU A 37 29.53 11.57 -26.45
C GLU A 37 28.53 11.57 -25.29
N THR A 38 29.08 11.58 -24.08
CA THR A 38 28.34 11.92 -22.87
C THR A 38 27.92 13.37 -23.00
N THR A 39 26.79 13.62 -23.66
CA THR A 39 26.14 14.93 -23.62
C THR A 39 25.82 15.19 -22.15
N VAL A 40 26.53 16.15 -21.56
CA VAL A 40 26.13 16.74 -20.29
C VAL A 40 24.72 17.25 -20.50
N ALA A 41 23.75 16.52 -19.97
CA ALA A 41 22.37 16.95 -19.93
C ALA A 41 22.37 18.34 -19.28
N THR A 42 21.92 19.34 -20.03
CA THR A 42 21.53 20.61 -19.43
C THR A 42 20.56 20.26 -18.30
N ALA A 43 20.89 20.70 -17.09
CA ALA A 43 20.13 20.37 -15.90
C ALA A 43 18.67 20.71 -16.15
N ARG A 44 17.81 19.68 -16.19
CA ARG A 44 16.37 19.87 -15.97
C ARG A 44 16.24 20.68 -14.67
N PRO A 45 15.37 21.72 -14.62
CA PRO A 45 15.10 22.39 -13.37
C PRO A 45 14.75 21.31 -12.34
N ILE A 46 15.50 21.30 -11.23
CA ILE A 46 15.28 20.34 -10.15
C ILE A 46 13.80 20.49 -9.77
N PRO A 47 12.98 19.44 -9.89
CA PRO A 47 11.59 19.55 -9.51
C PRO A 47 11.57 19.96 -8.03
N ALA A 48 10.95 21.10 -7.74
CA ALA A 48 10.84 21.61 -6.38
C ALA A 48 10.34 20.50 -5.46
N LYS A 49 10.96 20.40 -4.27
CA LYS A 49 10.63 19.40 -3.25
C LYS A 49 9.12 19.34 -3.05
N ARG A 50 8.59 18.12 -2.96
CA ARG A 50 7.16 17.87 -2.80
C ARG A 50 6.91 17.35 -1.40
N TRP A 51 6.04 17.97 -0.64
CA TRP A 51 5.73 17.59 0.73
C TRP A 51 4.30 17.08 0.80
N LYS A 52 4.09 15.88 1.32
CA LYS A 52 2.77 15.28 1.48
C LYS A 52 2.33 15.32 2.94
N CYS A 53 1.18 15.91 3.21
CA CYS A 53 0.53 15.82 4.51
C CYS A 53 0.14 14.36 4.78
N THR A 54 0.55 13.83 5.93
CA THR A 54 0.30 12.45 6.34
C THR A 54 -1.09 12.22 6.90
N VAL A 55 -1.81 13.29 7.23
CA VAL A 55 -3.18 13.24 7.76
C VAL A 55 -4.22 13.19 6.64
N CYS A 56 -4.08 14.02 5.61
CA CYS A 56 -5.11 14.21 4.56
C CYS A 56 -4.60 14.03 3.12
N ASP A 57 -3.36 13.61 2.93
CA ASP A 57 -2.72 13.42 1.62
C ASP A 57 -2.49 14.70 0.77
N TYR A 58 -2.76 15.91 1.27
CA TYR A 58 -2.43 17.19 0.60
C TYR A 58 -0.96 17.25 0.18
N VAL A 59 -0.67 17.70 -1.05
CA VAL A 59 0.70 17.84 -1.56
C VAL A 59 1.05 19.32 -1.74
N HIS A 60 2.05 19.78 -1.00
CA HIS A 60 2.70 21.07 -1.18
C HIS A 60 3.94 20.93 -2.06
N VAL A 61 4.25 21.96 -2.84
CA VAL A 61 5.47 22.05 -3.65
C VAL A 61 6.26 23.25 -3.15
N GLY A 62 7.46 23.03 -2.64
CA GLY A 62 8.28 24.07 -2.01
C GLY A 62 9.49 23.48 -1.28
N GLU A 63 10.50 24.30 -0.99
CA GLU A 63 11.73 23.84 -0.31
C GLU A 63 11.48 23.29 1.10
N THR A 64 10.43 23.76 1.76
CA THR A 64 9.97 23.35 3.10
C THR A 64 8.47 23.07 3.08
N PRO A 65 7.95 22.23 3.98
CA PRO A 65 6.50 22.08 4.13
C PRO A 65 5.88 23.36 4.69
N PRO A 66 4.57 23.59 4.49
CA PRO A 66 3.88 24.72 5.12
C PRO A 66 3.77 24.51 6.63
N ASP A 67 3.76 25.59 7.41
CA ASP A 67 3.61 25.56 8.89
C ASP A 67 2.33 24.84 9.33
N VAL A 68 1.26 24.98 8.54
CA VAL A 68 -0.04 24.36 8.77
C VAL A 68 -0.58 23.82 7.45
N CYS A 69 -1.13 22.62 7.47
CA CYS A 69 -1.80 22.00 6.33
C CYS A 69 -3.08 22.77 5.98
N PRO A 70 -3.23 23.26 4.74
CA PRO A 70 -4.40 24.05 4.35
C PRO A 70 -5.69 23.22 4.25
N LEU A 71 -5.62 21.88 4.24
CA LEU A 71 -6.80 21.02 4.17
C LEU A 71 -7.27 20.49 5.53
N CYS A 72 -6.36 20.17 6.46
CA CYS A 72 -6.72 19.51 7.72
C CYS A 72 -6.22 20.23 8.98
N GLY A 73 -5.44 21.30 8.84
CA GLY A 73 -4.91 22.05 9.99
C GLY A 73 -3.75 21.37 10.74
N ALA A 74 -3.27 20.21 10.29
CA ALA A 74 -2.10 19.57 10.89
C ALA A 74 -0.83 20.43 10.73
N GLY A 75 0.07 20.41 11.72
CA GLY A 75 1.31 21.17 11.69
C GLY A 75 2.30 20.69 10.61
N SER A 76 3.39 21.44 10.41
CA SER A 76 4.47 21.09 9.47
C SER A 76 5.15 19.76 9.79
N ASP A 77 5.12 19.31 11.04
CA ASP A 77 5.57 18.00 11.52
C ASP A 77 4.76 16.83 10.91
N ALA A 78 3.55 17.10 10.42
CA ALA A 78 2.72 16.13 9.73
C ALA A 78 3.00 16.03 8.22
N PHE A 79 4.02 16.73 7.68
CA PHE A 79 4.40 16.65 6.27
C PHE A 79 5.67 15.82 6.04
N VAL A 80 5.68 15.05 4.96
CA VAL A 80 6.83 14.23 4.54
C VAL A 80 7.27 14.57 3.13
N LEU A 81 8.58 14.59 2.90
CA LEU A 81 9.14 14.81 1.56
C LEU A 81 8.84 13.59 0.68
N LEU A 82 8.26 13.82 -0.50
CA LEU A 82 7.86 12.80 -1.48
C LEU A 82 9.02 12.37 -2.42
N SER A 83 10.26 12.70 -2.07
CA SER A 83 11.43 12.44 -2.90
C SER A 83 12.73 12.51 -2.09
N ASP A 84 12.77 11.81 -0.96
CA ASP A 84 13.97 11.52 -0.18
C ASP A 84 14.69 10.24 -0.66
N ASP A 85 14.27 9.69 -1.81
CA ASP A 85 14.87 8.50 -2.42
C ASP A 85 16.38 8.71 -2.66
N ALA A 86 17.20 8.03 -1.86
CA ALA A 86 18.62 7.92 -2.14
C ALA A 86 18.82 7.04 -3.39
N GLN A 87 19.45 7.59 -4.44
CA GLN A 87 19.75 6.82 -5.67
C GLN A 87 20.72 5.65 -5.39
N SER A 88 21.51 5.75 -4.31
CA SER A 88 22.36 4.69 -3.78
C SER A 88 22.49 4.83 -2.26
N LEU A 89 22.67 3.70 -1.56
CA LEU A 89 22.88 3.70 -0.12
C LEU A 89 24.34 4.04 0.18
N THR A 90 24.61 5.25 0.69
CA THR A 90 25.94 5.69 1.11
C THR A 90 25.99 6.00 2.61
N ALA A 91 27.20 6.11 3.17
CA ALA A 91 27.38 6.48 4.58
C ALA A 91 26.80 7.88 4.88
N GLU A 92 26.92 8.80 3.93
CA GLU A 92 26.36 10.16 4.02
C GLU A 92 24.83 10.13 4.01
N ALA A 93 24.21 9.28 3.18
CA ALA A 93 22.76 9.11 3.15
C ALA A 93 22.22 8.55 4.48
N ILE A 94 22.94 7.61 5.09
CA ILE A 94 22.59 7.10 6.43
C ILE A 94 22.78 8.18 7.49
N ALA A 95 23.88 8.93 7.45
CA ALA A 95 24.14 10.01 8.40
C ALA A 95 23.10 11.14 8.32
N ALA A 96 22.52 11.36 7.13
CA ALA A 96 21.45 12.32 6.90
C ALA A 96 20.04 11.77 7.17
N ALA A 97 19.89 10.48 7.47
CA ALA A 97 18.59 9.85 7.68
C ALA A 97 17.97 10.24 9.03
N GLY A 98 16.65 10.37 9.05
CA GLY A 98 15.88 10.67 10.26
C GLY A 98 14.41 10.27 10.12
N LEU A 99 13.57 10.62 11.09
CA LEU A 99 12.15 10.25 11.07
C LEU A 99 11.42 10.80 9.83
N GLY A 100 11.82 11.99 9.35
CA GLY A 100 11.27 12.60 8.14
C GLY A 100 11.54 11.80 6.85
N THR A 101 12.64 11.05 6.80
CA THR A 101 12.97 10.15 5.67
C THR A 101 12.51 8.71 5.90
N ALA A 102 12.30 8.30 7.16
CA ALA A 102 11.81 6.96 7.48
C ALA A 102 10.45 6.65 6.83
N ARG A 103 9.63 7.65 6.50
CA ARG A 103 8.31 7.42 5.87
C ARG A 103 8.41 6.81 4.47
N SER A 104 9.38 7.20 3.65
CA SER A 104 9.59 6.60 2.33
C SER A 104 10.03 5.15 2.44
N ALA A 105 10.89 4.85 3.42
CA ALA A 105 11.27 3.49 3.77
C ALA A 105 10.05 2.67 4.24
N LEU A 106 9.21 3.23 5.13
CA LEU A 106 7.97 2.56 5.59
C LEU A 106 6.97 2.31 4.44
N ASN A 107 6.96 3.15 3.40
CA ASN A 107 6.13 2.91 2.21
C ASN A 107 6.57 1.66 1.42
N LYS A 108 7.78 1.16 1.63
CA LYS A 108 8.29 -0.07 1.02
C LYS A 108 7.94 -1.33 1.80
N VAL A 109 7.35 -1.21 3.00
CA VAL A 109 6.82 -2.38 3.72
C VAL A 109 5.62 -2.93 2.94
N SER A 110 5.70 -4.22 2.60
CA SER A 110 4.66 -4.90 1.85
C SER A 110 3.53 -5.38 2.77
N TYR A 111 2.30 -5.19 2.31
CA TYR A 111 1.10 -5.68 2.99
C TYR A 111 0.12 -6.24 1.97
N GLY A 112 -0.63 -7.26 2.37
CA GLY A 112 -1.89 -7.59 1.72
C GLY A 112 -2.98 -6.58 2.09
N LEU A 113 -4.15 -6.71 1.46
CA LEU A 113 -5.37 -6.00 1.85
C LEU A 113 -6.45 -6.99 2.25
N TYR A 114 -7.02 -6.74 3.42
CA TYR A 114 -7.93 -7.65 4.09
C TYR A 114 -9.19 -6.91 4.53
N ILE A 115 -10.30 -7.64 4.60
CA ILE A 115 -11.48 -7.19 5.33
C ILE A 115 -11.53 -7.94 6.67
N ILE A 116 -11.38 -7.19 7.75
CA ILE A 116 -11.47 -7.71 9.12
C ILE A 116 -12.91 -7.50 9.58
N THR A 117 -13.55 -8.58 10.01
CA THR A 117 -14.94 -8.55 10.44
C THR A 117 -15.07 -9.07 11.86
N SER A 118 -16.12 -8.63 12.53
CA SER A 118 -16.49 -9.09 13.87
C SER A 118 -17.99 -8.89 14.07
N VAL A 119 -18.50 -9.43 15.16
CA VAL A 119 -19.91 -9.36 15.54
C VAL A 119 -20.05 -8.82 16.95
N ASN A 120 -21.15 -8.14 17.23
CA ASN A 120 -21.50 -7.76 18.60
C ASN A 120 -23.02 -7.76 18.74
N ALA A 121 -23.55 -8.48 19.74
CA ALA A 121 -24.99 -8.60 19.98
C ALA A 121 -25.82 -8.90 18.71
N GLY A 122 -25.32 -9.78 17.83
CA GLY A 122 -25.96 -10.15 16.56
C GLY A 122 -25.82 -9.12 15.43
N GLN A 123 -25.21 -7.96 15.68
CA GLN A 123 -24.87 -6.99 14.64
C GLN A 123 -23.54 -7.33 13.98
N LEU A 124 -23.43 -7.05 12.68
CA LEU A 124 -22.27 -7.35 11.85
C LEU A 124 -21.53 -6.07 11.51
N ASN A 125 -20.20 -6.08 11.60
CA ASN A 125 -19.40 -4.97 11.11
C ASN A 125 -18.02 -5.42 10.61
N GLY A 126 -17.42 -4.60 9.75
CA GLY A 126 -16.12 -4.86 9.16
C GLY A 126 -15.41 -3.59 8.71
N GLN A 127 -14.10 -3.72 8.52
CA GLN A 127 -13.25 -2.66 8.01
C GLN A 127 -12.19 -3.24 7.08
N CYS A 128 -11.72 -2.40 6.15
CA CYS A 128 -10.51 -2.71 5.41
C CYS A 128 -9.29 -2.47 6.31
N CYS A 129 -8.36 -3.43 6.34
CA CYS A 129 -7.11 -3.35 7.08
C CYS A 129 -5.99 -3.99 6.26
N ASN A 130 -4.80 -3.41 6.32
CA ASN A 130 -3.57 -3.99 5.75
C ASN A 130 -2.67 -4.60 6.83
N THR A 131 -2.79 -4.14 8.09
CA THR A 131 -1.93 -4.57 9.19
C THR A 131 -2.50 -5.82 9.85
N ALA A 132 -2.38 -6.93 9.12
CA ALA A 132 -2.68 -8.28 9.59
C ALA A 132 -1.58 -9.24 9.14
N PHE A 133 -1.06 -10.06 10.04
CA PHE A 133 0.05 -10.98 9.75
C PHE A 133 0.11 -12.14 10.74
N GLN A 134 0.66 -13.27 10.30
CA GLN A 134 0.89 -14.43 11.15
C GLN A 134 2.06 -14.16 12.11
N LEU A 135 1.91 -14.58 13.37
CA LEU A 135 2.95 -14.46 14.41
C LEU A 135 3.75 -15.75 14.59
N THR A 136 3.07 -16.89 14.60
CA THR A 136 3.66 -18.22 14.80
C THR A 136 2.71 -19.29 14.26
N ASP A 137 3.24 -20.45 13.91
CA ASP A 137 2.50 -21.63 13.48
C ASP A 137 2.19 -22.58 14.65
N GLN A 138 2.96 -22.54 15.74
CA GLN A 138 2.84 -23.43 16.90
C GLN A 138 2.85 -22.65 18.24
N PRO A 139 1.66 -22.31 18.79
CA PRO A 139 0.32 -22.47 18.21
C PRO A 139 0.06 -21.48 17.07
N THR A 140 -0.85 -21.80 16.15
CA THR A 140 -1.14 -20.92 15.00
C THR A 140 -1.80 -19.64 15.48
N ARG A 141 -1.07 -18.52 15.38
CA ARG A 141 -1.51 -17.20 15.85
C ARG A 141 -1.29 -16.13 14.81
N LEU A 142 -2.15 -15.13 14.86
CA LEU A 142 -2.03 -13.94 14.04
C LEU A 142 -2.22 -12.67 14.89
N ALA A 143 -1.77 -11.55 14.33
CA ALA A 143 -2.06 -10.23 14.84
C ALA A 143 -2.90 -9.44 13.83
N VAL A 144 -3.82 -8.62 14.35
CA VAL A 144 -4.50 -7.55 13.61
C VAL A 144 -4.37 -6.25 14.37
N CYS A 145 -3.89 -5.19 13.73
CA CYS A 145 -3.74 -3.88 14.36
C CYS A 145 -4.82 -2.94 13.88
N LEU A 146 -5.69 -2.48 14.78
CA LEU A 146 -6.92 -1.77 14.42
C LEU A 146 -7.01 -0.44 15.17
N ASN A 147 -7.42 0.62 14.44
CA ASN A 147 -7.64 1.94 15.02
C ASN A 147 -8.78 1.88 16.04
N LYS A 148 -8.57 2.46 17.23
CA LYS A 148 -9.51 2.48 18.35
C LYS A 148 -10.82 3.22 18.03
N GLU A 149 -10.83 4.11 17.04
CA GLU A 149 -12.02 4.84 16.61
C GLU A 149 -12.95 4.00 15.71
N ASN A 150 -12.46 2.89 15.17
CA ASN A 150 -13.24 2.08 14.23
C ASN A 150 -14.22 1.17 14.96
N LEU A 151 -15.46 1.09 14.50
CA LEU A 151 -16.50 0.23 15.11
C LEU A 151 -16.10 -1.25 15.15
N THR A 152 -15.26 -1.71 14.21
CA THR A 152 -14.76 -3.09 14.21
C THR A 152 -13.86 -3.37 15.41
N HIS A 153 -13.11 -2.37 15.88
CA HIS A 153 -12.32 -2.47 17.11
C HIS A 153 -13.25 -2.70 18.32
N GLU A 154 -14.31 -1.90 18.46
CA GLU A 154 -15.29 -2.07 19.54
C GLU A 154 -15.94 -3.46 19.51
N TYR A 155 -16.27 -3.97 18.32
CA TYR A 155 -16.88 -5.29 18.18
C TYR A 155 -15.92 -6.41 18.58
N ILE A 156 -14.64 -6.30 18.22
CA ILE A 156 -13.60 -7.25 18.61
C ILE A 156 -13.37 -7.20 20.13
N MET A 157 -13.34 -6.01 20.73
CA MET A 157 -13.24 -5.85 22.18
C MET A 157 -14.42 -6.51 22.91
N ALA A 158 -15.64 -6.40 22.37
CA ALA A 158 -16.84 -6.95 22.99
C ALA A 158 -16.99 -8.46 22.81
N SER A 159 -16.62 -9.00 21.64
CA SER A 159 -16.90 -10.38 21.27
C SER A 159 -15.69 -11.31 21.36
N ALA A 160 -14.48 -10.75 21.41
CA ALA A 160 -13.21 -11.47 21.31
C ALA A 160 -13.10 -12.39 20.09
N VAL A 161 -13.88 -12.17 19.03
CA VAL A 161 -13.79 -12.95 17.78
C VAL A 161 -13.59 -12.04 16.58
N PHE A 162 -12.90 -12.57 15.58
CA PHE A 162 -12.71 -11.91 14.31
C PHE A 162 -12.67 -12.91 13.15
N ALA A 163 -12.94 -12.44 11.95
CA ALA A 163 -12.55 -13.12 10.72
C ALA A 163 -11.79 -12.18 9.81
N ILE A 164 -10.90 -12.73 8.99
CA ILE A 164 -10.11 -12.04 7.99
C ILE A 164 -10.48 -12.63 6.64
N SER A 165 -11.04 -11.82 5.75
CA SER A 165 -11.20 -12.16 4.34
C SER A 165 -10.07 -11.53 3.54
N MET A 166 -9.30 -12.35 2.83
CA MET A 166 -8.21 -11.90 1.95
C MET A 166 -8.80 -11.51 0.60
N LEU A 167 -8.57 -10.28 0.16
CA LEU A 167 -9.15 -9.76 -1.08
C LEU A 167 -8.39 -10.28 -2.31
N SER A 168 -9.09 -10.51 -3.42
CA SER A 168 -8.46 -10.71 -4.73
C SER A 168 -8.16 -9.37 -5.40
N THR A 169 -7.27 -9.39 -6.41
CA THR A 169 -6.83 -8.19 -7.14
C THR A 169 -7.96 -7.39 -7.80
N ASN A 170 -9.11 -8.02 -8.04
CA ASN A 170 -10.29 -7.40 -8.65
C ASN A 170 -11.26 -6.74 -7.64
N GLN A 171 -11.00 -6.83 -6.33
CA GLN A 171 -11.89 -6.34 -5.26
C GLN A 171 -11.49 -4.95 -4.70
N LEU A 172 -11.07 -4.03 -5.58
CA LEU A 172 -10.71 -2.66 -5.19
C LEU A 172 -11.91 -1.88 -4.62
N ASP A 173 -13.11 -2.23 -5.05
CA ASP A 173 -14.38 -1.69 -4.56
C ASP A 173 -14.62 -2.05 -3.08
N MET A 174 -14.27 -3.26 -2.65
CA MET A 174 -14.37 -3.69 -1.25
C MET A 174 -13.49 -2.85 -0.33
N VAL A 175 -12.30 -2.44 -0.78
CA VAL A 175 -11.41 -1.53 -0.03
C VAL A 175 -12.11 -0.21 0.25
N ARG A 176 -12.75 0.39 -0.77
CA ARG A 176 -13.49 1.65 -0.64
C ARG A 176 -14.71 1.48 0.25
N HIS A 177 -15.49 0.42 0.02
CA HIS A 177 -16.71 0.13 0.76
C HIS A 177 -16.45 -0.11 2.25
N PHE A 178 -15.44 -0.89 2.62
CA PHE A 178 -15.17 -1.16 4.03
C PHE A 178 -14.25 -0.13 4.69
N GLY A 179 -13.48 0.64 3.91
CA GLY A 179 -12.49 1.61 4.40
C GLY A 179 -12.99 3.06 4.52
N TYR A 180 -13.96 3.51 3.72
CA TYR A 180 -14.34 4.94 3.63
C TYR A 180 -15.68 5.31 4.26
N GLN A 181 -16.28 4.38 5.01
CA GLN A 181 -17.52 4.61 5.74
C GLN A 181 -17.48 3.94 7.10
N SER A 182 -18.27 4.47 8.03
CA SER A 182 -18.42 3.95 9.39
C SER A 182 -19.63 3.04 9.49
N GLY A 183 -19.46 1.86 10.10
CA GLY A 183 -20.57 0.94 10.37
C GLY A 183 -21.58 1.49 11.37
N ARG A 184 -21.25 2.59 12.07
CA ARG A 184 -22.17 3.29 12.97
C ARG A 184 -23.29 4.00 12.20
N ASN A 185 -23.02 4.39 10.96
CA ASN A 185 -23.91 5.20 10.13
C ASN A 185 -24.51 4.40 8.97
N VAL A 186 -23.84 3.31 8.56
CA VAL A 186 -24.22 2.52 7.38
C VAL A 186 -24.14 1.03 7.71
N ASN A 187 -25.16 0.27 7.32
CA ASN A 187 -25.07 -1.18 7.30
C ASN A 187 -24.19 -1.62 6.12
N LYS A 188 -22.90 -1.86 6.38
CA LYS A 188 -21.92 -2.27 5.37
C LYS A 188 -22.21 -3.64 4.75
N PHE A 189 -23.06 -4.47 5.35
CA PHE A 189 -23.38 -5.82 4.85
C PHE A 189 -24.72 -5.93 4.14
N LYS A 190 -25.46 -4.82 4.00
CA LYS A 190 -26.79 -4.82 3.38
C LYS A 190 -26.81 -5.43 1.97
N ASP A 191 -25.84 -5.02 1.13
CA ASP A 191 -25.76 -5.41 -0.29
C ASP A 191 -24.45 -6.18 -0.59
N ILE A 192 -23.83 -6.76 0.44
CA ILE A 192 -22.59 -7.54 0.32
C ILE A 192 -22.89 -9.00 0.56
N GLU A 193 -22.44 -9.87 -0.34
CA GLU A 193 -22.56 -11.31 -0.14
C GLU A 193 -21.54 -11.83 0.88
N TYR A 194 -22.04 -12.52 1.91
CA TYR A 194 -21.19 -13.14 2.93
C TYR A 194 -21.76 -14.50 3.37
N ILE A 195 -20.92 -15.26 4.06
CA ILE A 195 -21.27 -16.48 4.80
C ILE A 195 -20.90 -16.25 6.27
N ALA A 196 -21.76 -16.65 7.20
CA ALA A 196 -21.41 -16.62 8.62
C ALA A 196 -20.36 -17.71 8.91
N GLY A 197 -19.22 -17.31 9.49
CA GLY A 197 -18.20 -18.22 9.98
C GLY A 197 -18.67 -19.05 11.18
N LYS A 198 -17.84 -20.01 11.59
CA LYS A 198 -18.08 -20.80 12.81
C LYS A 198 -18.12 -19.92 14.06
N ASN A 199 -17.40 -18.80 14.07
CA ASN A 199 -17.43 -17.82 15.15
C ASN A 199 -18.51 -16.72 14.95
N GLY A 200 -19.38 -16.87 13.95
CA GLY A 200 -20.45 -15.92 13.62
C GLY A 200 -20.01 -14.70 12.81
N CYS A 201 -18.70 -14.45 12.64
CA CYS A 201 -18.20 -13.34 11.84
C CYS A 201 -18.57 -13.50 10.36
N PRO A 202 -18.95 -12.43 9.65
CA PRO A 202 -19.24 -12.53 8.23
C PRO A 202 -17.94 -12.69 7.44
N ILE A 203 -17.89 -13.70 6.58
CA ILE A 203 -16.80 -14.01 5.65
C ILE A 203 -17.24 -13.64 4.23
N LEU A 204 -16.45 -12.85 3.51
CA LEU A 204 -16.76 -12.47 2.13
C LEU A 204 -16.62 -13.68 1.20
N LYS A 205 -17.62 -13.91 0.33
CA LYS A 205 -17.62 -15.06 -0.59
C LYS A 205 -16.53 -14.97 -1.67
N ASN A 206 -16.26 -13.77 -2.15
CA ASN A 206 -15.46 -13.54 -3.36
C ASN A 206 -13.98 -13.23 -3.06
N GLY A 207 -13.52 -13.49 -1.83
CA GLY A 207 -12.10 -13.37 -1.48
C GLY A 207 -11.28 -14.57 -1.95
N VAL A 208 -9.95 -14.50 -1.82
CA VAL A 208 -9.04 -15.61 -2.17
C VAL A 208 -8.94 -16.67 -1.07
N ALA A 209 -9.05 -16.25 0.18
CA ALA A 209 -9.01 -17.11 1.35
C ALA A 209 -9.62 -16.39 2.56
N TYR A 210 -9.91 -17.15 3.62
CA TYR A 210 -10.28 -16.58 4.90
C TYR A 210 -9.65 -17.33 6.08
N VAL A 211 -9.54 -16.62 7.21
CA VAL A 211 -9.26 -17.21 8.52
C VAL A 211 -10.20 -16.66 9.57
N GLU A 212 -10.50 -17.47 10.57
CA GLU A 212 -11.25 -17.13 11.77
C GLU A 212 -10.32 -17.22 12.98
N GLY A 213 -10.56 -16.40 13.98
CA GLY A 213 -9.82 -16.50 15.23
C GLY A 213 -10.55 -15.93 16.44
N THR A 214 -9.95 -16.22 17.58
CA THR A 214 -10.38 -15.73 18.90
C THR A 214 -9.24 -14.93 19.50
N ILE A 215 -9.54 -13.73 19.98
CA ILE A 215 -8.58 -12.82 20.60
C ILE A 215 -8.14 -13.37 21.96
N LEU A 216 -6.86 -13.17 22.25
CA LEU A 216 -6.22 -13.36 23.55
C LEU A 216 -6.03 -11.96 24.17
N PRO A 217 -6.97 -11.48 25.03
CA PRO A 217 -6.92 -10.14 25.57
C PRO A 217 -5.63 -9.87 26.34
N GLU A 218 -5.11 -10.88 27.04
CA GLU A 218 -3.89 -10.79 27.84
C GLU A 218 -2.60 -10.66 27.00
N LYS A 219 -2.68 -10.93 25.70
CA LYS A 219 -1.56 -10.75 24.75
C LYS A 219 -1.76 -9.55 23.83
N SER A 220 -2.92 -8.93 23.86
CA SER A 220 -3.23 -7.77 23.04
C SER A 220 -2.63 -6.52 23.69
N VAL A 221 -2.10 -5.61 22.86
CA VAL A 221 -1.28 -4.49 23.34
C VAL A 221 -1.79 -3.17 22.77
N ASP A 222 -1.85 -2.15 23.63
CA ASP A 222 -2.06 -0.76 23.21
C ASP A 222 -0.78 -0.23 22.53
N VAL A 223 -0.90 0.22 21.29
CA VAL A 223 0.23 0.75 20.51
C VAL A 223 -0.02 2.21 20.08
N GLY A 224 -0.81 2.95 20.87
CA GLY A 224 -1.12 4.38 20.65
C GLY A 224 -2.50 4.57 20.05
N THR A 225 -2.58 4.97 18.78
CA THR A 225 -3.88 5.16 18.10
C THR A 225 -4.58 3.85 17.75
N HIS A 226 -3.85 2.72 17.83
CA HIS A 226 -4.35 1.39 17.51
C HIS A 226 -4.18 0.44 18.69
N THR A 227 -4.93 -0.65 18.66
CA THR A 227 -4.68 -1.84 19.47
C THR A 227 -4.15 -2.94 18.57
N LEU A 228 -3.02 -3.55 18.94
CA LEU A 228 -2.50 -4.77 18.35
C LEU A 228 -3.21 -5.95 19.02
N PHE A 229 -4.23 -6.47 18.37
CA PHE A 229 -4.93 -7.67 18.83
C PHE A 229 -4.16 -8.91 18.43
N ILE A 230 -3.93 -9.80 19.39
CA ILE A 230 -3.33 -11.12 19.14
C ILE A 230 -4.42 -12.18 19.34
N GLY A 231 -4.52 -13.14 18.43
CA GLY A 231 -5.51 -14.20 18.52
C GLY A 231 -5.02 -15.55 18.00
N ASP A 232 -5.60 -16.62 18.55
CA ASP A 232 -5.43 -17.98 18.04
C ASP A 232 -6.31 -18.16 16.79
N VAL A 233 -5.74 -18.78 15.76
CA VAL A 233 -6.47 -19.14 14.54
C VAL A 233 -7.28 -20.41 14.82
N THR A 234 -8.59 -20.33 14.61
CA THR A 234 -9.52 -21.42 14.94
C THR A 234 -10.06 -22.13 13.70
N ALA A 235 -10.07 -21.46 12.55
CA ALA A 235 -10.43 -22.04 11.26
C ALA A 235 -9.86 -21.21 10.11
N GLY A 236 -9.84 -21.78 8.91
CA GLY A 236 -9.50 -21.07 7.68
C GLY A 236 -9.56 -21.98 6.47
N ARG A 237 -9.67 -21.39 5.29
CA ARG A 237 -9.71 -22.11 4.01
C ARG A 237 -9.38 -21.18 2.84
N MET A 238 -8.70 -21.73 1.84
CA MET A 238 -8.55 -21.11 0.52
C MET A 238 -9.85 -21.26 -0.26
N ILE A 239 -10.34 -20.16 -0.82
CA ILE A 239 -11.57 -20.08 -1.62
C ILE A 239 -11.23 -20.32 -3.09
N VAL A 240 -10.21 -19.63 -3.60
CA VAL A 240 -9.72 -19.75 -4.98
C VAL A 240 -8.19 -19.60 -5.00
N ASP A 241 -7.54 -20.26 -5.94
CA ASP A 241 -6.09 -20.18 -6.16
C ASP A 241 -5.76 -19.00 -7.10
N GLU A 242 -5.81 -17.79 -6.54
CA GLU A 242 -5.54 -16.52 -7.22
C GLU A 242 -4.66 -15.62 -6.35
N ASP A 243 -3.96 -14.67 -6.99
CA ASP A 243 -3.12 -13.72 -6.27
C ASP A 243 -3.95 -12.79 -5.37
N PRO A 244 -3.55 -12.58 -4.10
CA PRO A 244 -4.21 -11.63 -3.22
C PRO A 244 -3.92 -10.19 -3.63
N LEU A 245 -4.88 -9.30 -3.36
CA LEU A 245 -4.67 -7.86 -3.48
C LEU A 245 -3.60 -7.39 -2.48
N THR A 246 -2.56 -6.75 -3.00
CA THR A 246 -1.54 -6.10 -2.18
C THR A 246 -1.83 -4.61 -2.03
N TYR A 247 -1.35 -4.02 -0.94
CA TYR A 247 -1.43 -2.58 -0.73
C TYR A 247 -0.67 -1.79 -1.80
N HIS A 248 0.41 -2.36 -2.34
CA HIS A 248 1.14 -1.80 -3.47
C HIS A 248 0.25 -1.68 -4.72
N LEU A 249 -0.34 -2.80 -5.14
CA LEU A 249 -1.22 -2.85 -6.32
C LEU A 249 -2.43 -1.91 -6.16
N TYR A 250 -3.00 -1.83 -4.96
CA TYR A 250 -4.05 -0.86 -4.66
C TYR A 250 -3.60 0.59 -4.88
N ARG A 251 -2.41 0.96 -4.38
CA ARG A 251 -1.89 2.33 -4.52
C ARG A 251 -1.61 2.72 -5.97
N GLU A 252 -1.10 1.80 -6.78
CA GLU A 252 -0.87 2.02 -8.21
C GLU A 252 -2.17 2.27 -8.98
N ASN A 253 -3.25 1.59 -8.59
CA ASN A 253 -4.56 1.72 -9.23
C ASN A 253 -5.45 2.82 -8.63
N ARG A 254 -5.12 3.37 -7.45
CA ARG A 254 -5.84 4.52 -6.85
C ARG A 254 -5.62 5.82 -7.63
N ALA A 255 -4.54 5.92 -8.39
CA ALA A 255 -4.16 7.11 -9.16
C ALA A 255 -4.71 7.14 -10.60
N LYS A 256 -5.43 6.10 -11.02
CA LYS A 256 -6.14 6.01 -12.29
C LYS A 256 -7.64 6.20 -12.05
#